data_AF-A0A183U759-F1
#
_entry.id   AF-A0A183U759-F1
#
_cell.length_a   1.000
_cell.length_b   1.000
_cell.length_c   1.000
_cell.angle_alpha   90.00
_cell.angle_beta   90.00
_cell.angle_gamma   90.00
#
_symmetry.space_group_name_H-M   'P 1'
#
loop_
_entity.id
_entity.type
_entity.pdbx_description
1 polymer ?
#
loop_
_entity_poly.entity_id
_entity_poly.type
_entity_poly.pdbx_seq_one_letter_code
_entity_poly.pdbx_strand_id
1 'polypeptide(L)' 'MFEGRRSLIHLLDGQTLEILVQPRLFVDELLNIVASNVSLKEPDRHYFGIAYVDET' A
#
# COMPACT_ATOMS: atom_id res chain seq x y z
N MET A 1 -2.30 -5.52 -23.02
CA MET A 1 -3.01 -4.56 -22.17
C MET A 1 -3.19 -5.19 -20.81
N PHE A 2 -2.30 -4.89 -19.88
CA PHE A 2 -2.50 -5.21 -18.47
C PHE A 2 -2.62 -3.88 -17.74
N GLU A 3 -3.81 -3.29 -17.76
CA GLU A 3 -4.05 -2.05 -17.03
C GLU A 3 -4.04 -2.36 -15.52
N GLY A 4 -3.37 -1.52 -14.73
CA GLY A 4 -3.33 -1.66 -13.28
C GLY A 4 -4.72 -1.54 -12.64
N ARG A 5 -4.85 -1.97 -11.39
CA ARG A 5 -6.10 -1.87 -10.61
C ARG A 5 -6.01 -0.68 -9.64
N ARG A 6 -6.97 0.25 -9.74
CA ARG A 6 -7.15 1.28 -8.71
C ARG A 6 -7.57 0.61 -7.40
N SER A 7 -6.82 0.89 -6.35
CA SER A 7 -7.00 0.27 -5.04
C SER A 7 -6.93 1.35 -3.95
N LEU A 8 -7.73 1.19 -2.90
CA LEU A 8 -7.70 2.05 -1.73
C LEU A 8 -6.84 1.38 -0.66
N ILE A 9 -5.87 2.13 -0.12
CA ILE A 9 -5.06 1.72 1.02
C ILE A 9 -5.56 2.48 2.24
N HIS A 10 -6.04 1.74 3.24
CA HIS A 10 -6.46 2.29 4.53
C HIS A 10 -5.22 2.47 5.42
N LEU A 11 -4.96 3.69 5.85
CA LEU A 11 -3.85 4.02 6.74
C LEU A 11 -4.30 3.92 8.21
N LEU A 12 -3.32 3.77 9.11
CA LEU A 12 -3.59 3.59 10.56
C LEU A 12 -4.15 4.84 11.24
N ASP A 13 -4.04 6.01 10.60
CA ASP A 13 -4.61 7.29 11.08
C ASP A 13 -6.04 7.52 10.57
N GLY A 14 -6.63 6.55 9.89
CA GLY A 14 -7.98 6.63 9.32
C GLY A 14 -8.06 7.34 7.96
N GLN A 15 -6.93 7.80 7.41
CA GLN A 15 -6.89 8.31 6.04
C GLN A 15 -6.90 7.16 5.02
N THR A 16 -7.23 7.50 3.78
CA THR A 16 -7.19 6.56 2.65
C THR A 16 -6.33 7.11 1.52
N LEU A 17 -5.45 6.28 0.97
CA LEU A 17 -4.64 6.59 -0.20
C LEU A 17 -5.13 5.78 -1.40
N GLU A 18 -5.48 6.46 -2.49
CA GLU A 18 -5.79 5.78 -3.76
C GLU A 18 -4.51 5.55 -4.56
N ILE A 19 -4.25 4.32 -4.98
CA ILE A 19 -3.08 3.96 -5.79
C ILE A 19 -3.47 3.09 -6.99
N LEU A 20 -2.70 3.18 -8.07
CA LEU A 20 -2.78 2.25 -9.19
C LEU A 20 -1.82 1.06 -8.97
N VAL A 21 -2.34 -0.08 -8.55
CA VAL A 21 -1.56 -1.31 -8.35
C VAL A 21 -1.32 -1.97 -9.70
N GLN A 22 -0.04 -2.07 -10.09
CA GLN A 22 0.36 -2.76 -11.31
C GLN A 22 0.25 -4.29 -11.14
N PRO A 23 -0.06 -5.05 -12.20
CA PRO A 23 0.02 -6.50 -12.16
C PRO A 23 1.44 -6.95 -11.79
N ARG A 24 1.54 -8.03 -10.99
CA ARG A 24 2.81 -8.61 -10.51
C ARG A 24 3.62 -7.71 -9.57
N LEU A 25 3.04 -6.62 -9.05
CA LEU A 25 3.63 -5.85 -7.97
C LEU A 25 3.69 -6.70 -6.69
N PHE A 26 4.87 -6.84 -6.09
CA PHE A 26 5.03 -7.56 -4.84
C PHE A 26 4.56 -6.71 -3.65
N VAL A 27 4.16 -7.37 -2.56
CA VAL A 27 3.65 -6.69 -1.36
C VAL A 27 4.70 -5.76 -0.76
N ASP A 28 5.98 -6.15 -0.77
CA ASP A 28 7.07 -5.30 -0.26
C ASP A 28 7.24 -4.03 -1.12
N GLU A 29 7.08 -4.14 -2.44
CA GLU A 29 7.12 -3.01 -3.35
C GLU A 29 5.92 -2.08 -3.13
N LEU A 30 4.74 -2.65 -2.91
CA LEU A 30 3.54 -1.91 -2.54
C LEU A 30 3.71 -1.18 -1.21
N LEU A 31 4.28 -1.83 -0.19
CA LEU A 31 4.58 -1.22 1.10
C LEU A 31 5.57 -0.07 0.95
N ASN A 32 6.59 -0.21 0.10
CA ASN A 32 7.55 0.86 -0.20
C ASN A 32 6.88 2.09 -0.83
N ILE A 33 5.94 1.87 -1.75
CA ILE A 33 5.16 2.95 -2.37
C ILE A 33 4.33 3.67 -1.31
N VAL A 34 3.58 2.92 -0.48
CA VAL A 34 2.74 3.51 0.56
C VAL A 34 3.59 4.26 1.60
N ALA A 35 4.67 3.65 2.08
CA ALA A 35 5.61 4.24 3.04
C ALA A 35 6.16 5.58 2.54
N SER A 36 6.52 5.66 1.25
CA SER A 36 7.01 6.88 0.62
C SER A 36 5.96 7.99 0.56
N ASN A 37 4.68 7.64 0.34
CA ASN A 37 3.58 8.61 0.31
C ASN A 37 3.29 9.21 1.69
N VAL A 38 3.48 8.45 2.77
CA VAL A 38 3.18 8.89 4.15
C VAL A 38 4.42 9.34 4.93
N SER A 39 5.57 9.47 4.26
CA SER A 39 6.85 9.82 4.88
C SER A 39 7.26 8.90 6.04
N LEU A 40 6.92 7.61 5.94
CA LEU A 40 7.38 6.60 6.91
C LEU A 40 8.90 6.46 6.80
N LYS A 41 9.60 6.51 7.94
CA LYS A 41 11.05 6.40 7.97
C LYS A 41 11.48 4.99 7.59
N GLU A 42 12.50 4.89 6.74
CA GLU A 42 13.08 3.61 6.29
C GLU A 42 13.38 2.61 7.44
N PRO A 43 14.00 3.00 8.57
CA PRO A 43 14.26 2.07 9.67
C PRO A 43 13.01 1.60 10.41
N ASP A 44 11.86 2.24 10.21
CA ASP A 44 10.61 1.83 10.86
C ASP A 44 9.80 0.89 9.95
N ARG A 45 10.07 0.88 8.64
CA ARG A 45 9.26 0.16 7.64
C ARG A 45 9.12 -1.34 7.91
N HIS A 46 10.17 -1.99 8.42
CA HIS A 46 10.14 -3.43 8.69
C HIS A 46 9.20 -3.83 9.84
N TYR A 47 8.66 -2.86 10.58
CA TYR A 47 7.62 -3.09 11.59
C TYR A 47 6.20 -3.05 11.01
N PHE A 48 6.03 -2.69 9.73
CA PHE A 48 4.74 -2.55 9.08
C PHE A 48 4.53 -3.63 8.02
N GLY A 49 3.27 -3.88 7.70
CA GLY A 49 2.86 -4.81 6.65
C GLY A 49 1.54 -4.37 6.02
N ILE A 50 1.09 -5.13 5.03
CA ILE A 50 -0.19 -4.90 4.35
C ILE A 50 -1.14 -6.03 4.69
N ALA A 51 -2.37 -5.67 5.04
CA ALA A 51 -3.47 -6.60 5.19
C ALA A 51 -4.53 -6.32 4.13
N TYR A 52 -5.18 -7.38 3.66
CA TYR A 52 -6.42 -7.25 2.90
C TYR A 52 -7.58 -7.04 3.88
N VAL A 53 -8.43 -6.06 3.60
CA VAL A 53 -9.68 -5.83 4.34
C VAL A 53 -10.79 -6.48 3.54
N ASP A 54 -11.40 -7.53 4.10
CA ASP A 54 -12.59 -8.17 3.54
C ASP A 54 -13.85 -7.37 3.92
N GLU A 55 -14.91 -7.47 3.12
CA GLU A 55 -16.19 -6.78 3.32
C GLU A 55 -17.20 -7.58 4.17
N THR A 56 -16.79 -8.71 4.77
CA THR A 56 -17.66 -9.56 5.62
C THR A 56 -18.21 -8.86 6.86
#